data_AF-A0A098S5G4-F1
#
_entry.id   AF-A0A098S5G4-F1
#
_cell.length_a   1.000
_cell.length_b   1.000
_cell.length_c   1.000
_cell.angle_alpha   90.00
_cell.angle_beta   90.00
_cell.angle_gamma   90.00
#
_symmetry.space_group_name_H-M   'P 1'
#
loop_
_entity.id
_entity.type
_entity.pdbx_description
1 polymer ?
#
loop_
_entity_poly.entity_id
_entity_poly.type
_entity_poly.pdbx_seq_one_letter_code
_entity_poly.pdbx_strand_id
1 'polypeptide(L)'
;MFKRGDFVRVKPGTVLDTGEIAENWGGEIFHVNEKDGLYGMGLDAPTIDSLSDEYLTHVRERGEEVVEYYFKAEDLEHAPSRSTEQEIMAAIERLVDRERKLELTEESLWVAKQEAWKTAFRESPFFEPIAEFETSNVSMAVDSFLNYLYNYECVLPEEWAPEHVRAVCLEWAPGKVTARPEEFRPYGKVVIAFLRFLGDAGHIKNAAELIETVEEIKDRIPVEAAKESNWGPAKAMMMEAMQQGVDLSSKESIEAYLMQRQMAAFAEQPRNTTPPEDPFKGIGRNQKITVRYADGEVRSDIKFKKVEKDLRAGKCEITSN
;
A
#
# COMPACT_ATOMS: atom_id res chain seq x y z
N MET A 1 -39.46 -7.12 27.45
CA MET A 1 -38.73 -5.87 27.14
C MET A 1 -37.48 -5.90 27.98
N PHE A 2 -36.31 -5.89 27.35
CA PHE A 2 -35.03 -5.98 28.04
C PHE A 2 -34.64 -4.64 28.66
N LYS A 3 -33.82 -4.70 29.69
CA LYS A 3 -33.26 -3.56 30.42
C LYS A 3 -31.75 -3.69 30.48
N ARG A 4 -31.08 -2.57 30.72
CA ARG A 4 -29.64 -2.57 31.00
C ARG A 4 -29.33 -3.48 32.19
N GLY A 5 -28.32 -4.34 32.04
CA GLY A 5 -27.95 -5.36 33.02
C GLY A 5 -28.65 -6.71 32.85
N ASP A 6 -29.61 -6.82 31.92
CA ASP A 6 -30.20 -8.12 31.61
C ASP A 6 -29.21 -8.97 30.83
N PHE A 7 -29.07 -10.24 31.22
CA PHE A 7 -28.35 -11.24 30.45
C PHE A 7 -29.27 -11.88 29.42
N VAL A 8 -28.77 -11.98 28.19
CA VAL A 8 -29.54 -12.44 27.03
C VAL A 8 -28.74 -13.42 26.18
N ARG A 9 -29.46 -14.16 25.35
CA ARG A 9 -28.92 -15.00 24.29
C ARG A 9 -29.61 -14.64 22.97
N VAL A 10 -28.85 -14.74 21.90
CA VAL A 10 -29.36 -14.60 20.54
C VAL A 10 -30.05 -15.90 20.12
N LYS A 11 -31.22 -15.79 19.53
CA LYS A 11 -32.01 -16.95 19.09
C LYS A 11 -31.29 -17.70 17.97
N PRO A 12 -31.44 -19.04 17.92
CA PRO A 12 -30.86 -19.82 16.84
C PRO A 12 -31.34 -19.35 15.46
N GLY A 13 -30.40 -19.21 14.52
CA GLY A 13 -30.69 -18.82 13.14
C GLY A 13 -30.82 -17.31 12.90
N THR A 14 -30.57 -16.46 13.91
CA THR A 14 -30.45 -15.01 13.69
C THR A 14 -29.26 -14.72 12.79
N VAL A 15 -29.51 -13.98 11.71
CA VAL A 15 -28.50 -13.59 10.72
C VAL A 15 -28.03 -12.16 11.02
N LEU A 16 -26.72 -11.99 11.12
CA LEU A 16 -26.05 -10.71 11.30
C LEU A 16 -26.11 -9.87 10.02
N ASP A 17 -25.86 -8.58 10.13
CA ASP A 17 -25.67 -7.70 8.98
C ASP A 17 -24.48 -8.10 8.08
N THR A 18 -23.50 -8.83 8.62
CA THR A 18 -22.43 -9.48 7.86
C THR A 18 -22.92 -10.63 6.97
N GLY A 19 -24.12 -11.15 7.23
CA GLY A 19 -24.68 -12.34 6.59
C GLY A 19 -24.40 -13.66 7.33
N GLU A 20 -23.62 -13.61 8.42
CA GLU A 20 -23.30 -14.77 9.24
C GLU A 20 -24.42 -15.12 10.23
N ILE A 21 -24.43 -16.36 10.72
CA ILE A 21 -25.38 -16.80 11.75
C ILE A 21 -24.74 -16.60 13.13
N ALA A 22 -25.44 -15.90 14.02
CA ALA A 22 -25.03 -15.67 15.40
C ALA A 22 -25.25 -16.92 16.27
N GLU A 23 -24.46 -17.98 16.03
CA GLU A 23 -24.62 -19.24 16.74
C GLU A 23 -24.18 -19.13 18.22
N ASN A 24 -25.15 -19.30 19.13
CA ASN A 24 -24.89 -19.33 20.57
C ASN A 24 -24.29 -18.02 21.14
N TRP A 25 -24.50 -16.90 20.44
CA TRP A 25 -24.11 -15.58 20.90
C TRP A 25 -24.93 -15.16 22.12
N GLY A 26 -24.30 -14.48 23.06
CA GLY A 26 -24.94 -14.02 24.30
C GLY A 26 -24.10 -12.97 24.99
N GLY A 27 -24.69 -12.33 25.99
CA GLY A 27 -24.08 -11.17 26.60
C GLY A 27 -24.98 -10.43 27.56
N GLU A 28 -24.50 -9.26 27.98
CA GLU A 28 -25.22 -8.33 28.85
C GLU A 28 -25.71 -7.13 28.05
N ILE A 29 -26.96 -6.70 28.28
CA ILE A 29 -27.48 -5.49 27.68
C ILE A 29 -26.82 -4.27 28.32
N PHE A 30 -26.05 -3.49 27.56
CA PHE A 30 -25.43 -2.24 28.02
C PHE A 30 -26.18 -1.00 27.55
N HIS A 31 -26.91 -1.09 26.43
CA HIS A 31 -27.66 0.01 25.82
C HIS A 31 -29.06 -0.42 25.38
N VAL A 32 -30.04 0.47 25.57
CA VAL A 32 -31.42 0.28 25.12
C VAL A 32 -31.86 1.51 24.35
N ASN A 33 -32.16 1.34 23.06
CA ASN A 33 -32.75 2.38 22.23
C ASN A 33 -34.23 2.06 21.98
N GLU A 34 -35.09 2.64 22.82
CA GLU A 34 -36.55 2.42 22.76
C GLU A 34 -37.20 2.95 21.48
N LYS A 35 -36.60 3.94 20.80
CA LYS A 35 -37.17 4.52 19.57
C LYS A 35 -37.04 3.56 18.39
N ASP A 36 -35.88 2.92 18.28
CA ASP A 36 -35.54 2.07 17.14
C ASP A 36 -35.71 0.58 17.45
N GLY A 37 -36.04 0.24 18.70
CA GLY A 37 -36.21 -1.14 19.16
C GLY A 37 -34.92 -1.95 19.15
N LEU A 38 -33.78 -1.26 19.22
CA LEU A 38 -32.43 -1.84 19.19
C LEU A 38 -31.84 -1.91 20.59
N TYR A 39 -31.16 -3.02 20.84
CA TYR A 39 -30.59 -3.38 22.12
C TYR A 39 -29.10 -3.66 21.92
N GLY A 40 -28.25 -2.82 22.51
CA GLY A 40 -26.81 -3.03 22.50
C GLY A 40 -26.45 -4.11 23.52
N MET A 41 -25.84 -5.19 23.03
CA MET A 41 -25.38 -6.32 23.81
C MET A 41 -23.85 -6.36 23.80
N GLY A 42 -23.24 -6.37 24.99
CA GLY A 42 -21.81 -6.59 25.17
C GLY A 42 -21.57 -8.09 25.22
N LEU A 43 -20.69 -8.59 24.36
CA LEU A 43 -20.51 -10.02 24.14
C LEU A 43 -19.87 -10.69 25.37
N ASP A 44 -20.37 -11.88 25.75
CA ASP A 44 -19.75 -12.68 26.79
C ASP A 44 -18.52 -13.46 26.28
N ALA A 45 -17.73 -14.05 27.19
CA ALA A 45 -16.47 -14.70 26.83
C ALA A 45 -16.63 -15.83 25.79
N PRO A 46 -17.61 -16.76 25.91
CA PRO A 46 -17.86 -17.77 24.89
C PRO A 46 -18.17 -17.17 23.52
N THR A 47 -18.90 -16.05 23.48
CA THR A 47 -19.23 -15.40 22.22
C THR A 47 -17.98 -14.77 21.60
N ILE A 48 -17.20 -14.02 22.38
CA ILE A 48 -15.93 -13.42 21.95
C ILE A 48 -14.97 -14.47 21.39
N ASP A 49 -14.78 -15.59 22.10
CA ASP A 49 -13.90 -16.67 21.66
C ASP A 49 -14.41 -17.38 20.38
N SER A 50 -15.71 -17.26 20.06
CA SER A 50 -16.34 -17.91 18.92
C SER A 50 -16.46 -17.04 17.66
N LEU A 51 -16.10 -15.75 17.73
CA LEU A 51 -16.19 -14.84 16.57
C LEU A 51 -15.38 -15.40 15.39
N SER A 52 -15.89 -15.28 14.17
CA SER A 52 -15.19 -15.74 12.95
C SER A 52 -14.18 -14.69 12.47
N ASP A 53 -13.17 -15.09 11.69
CA ASP A 53 -12.24 -14.11 11.07
C ASP A 53 -12.96 -13.21 10.04
N GLU A 54 -14.03 -13.72 9.42
CA GLU A 54 -14.86 -12.97 8.46
C GLU A 54 -15.62 -11.83 9.15
N TYR A 55 -16.24 -12.10 10.30
CA TYR A 55 -16.88 -11.10 11.15
C TYR A 55 -15.89 -10.02 11.57
N LEU A 56 -14.73 -10.43 12.13
CA LEU A 56 -13.68 -9.52 12.58
C LEU A 56 -13.20 -8.60 11.46
N THR A 57 -13.02 -9.14 10.25
CA THR A 57 -12.61 -8.37 9.08
C THR A 57 -13.69 -7.35 8.70
N HIS A 58 -14.96 -7.74 8.69
CA HIS A 58 -16.07 -6.87 8.31
C HIS A 58 -16.28 -5.71 9.30
N VAL A 59 -16.27 -5.99 10.60
CA VAL A 59 -16.40 -4.97 11.66
C VAL A 59 -15.25 -3.97 11.58
N ARG A 60 -14.03 -4.46 11.36
CA ARG A 60 -12.83 -3.62 11.18
C ARG A 60 -12.95 -2.68 9.98
N GLU A 61 -13.41 -3.16 8.83
CA GLU A 61 -13.60 -2.33 7.62
C GLU A 61 -14.58 -1.17 7.85
N ARG A 62 -15.49 -1.31 8.81
CA ARG A 62 -16.48 -0.30 9.19
C ARG A 62 -16.05 0.58 10.37
N GLY A 63 -14.94 0.24 11.04
CA GLY A 63 -14.45 0.97 12.22
C GLY A 63 -15.37 0.85 13.43
N GLU A 64 -16.04 -0.30 13.58
CA GLU A 64 -16.98 -0.58 14.67
C GLU A 64 -16.30 -1.37 15.82
N GLU A 65 -16.91 -1.37 17.00
CA GLU A 65 -16.41 -2.10 18.18
C GLU A 65 -16.77 -3.59 18.11
N VAL A 66 -15.77 -4.48 18.14
CA VAL A 66 -15.94 -5.93 17.93
C VAL A 66 -16.68 -6.63 19.06
N VAL A 67 -16.55 -6.13 20.28
CA VAL A 67 -17.08 -6.74 21.52
C VAL A 67 -18.53 -6.33 21.83
N GLU A 68 -19.18 -5.60 20.92
CA GLU A 68 -20.55 -5.13 21.07
C GLU A 68 -21.35 -5.39 19.78
N TYR A 69 -22.64 -5.70 19.92
CA TYR A 69 -23.53 -5.79 18.76
C TYR A 69 -24.95 -5.34 19.10
N TYR A 70 -25.66 -4.77 18.13
CA TYR A 70 -27.03 -4.27 18.30
C TYR A 70 -28.05 -5.23 17.69
N PHE A 71 -28.93 -5.78 18.54
CA PHE A 71 -29.99 -6.71 18.13
C PHE A 71 -31.38 -6.09 18.28
N LYS A 72 -32.36 -6.62 17.53
CA LYS A 72 -33.78 -6.36 17.82
C LYS A 72 -34.26 -7.22 18.97
N ALA A 73 -35.30 -6.77 19.67
CA ALA A 73 -35.91 -7.56 20.74
C ALA A 73 -36.37 -8.97 20.30
N GLU A 74 -36.78 -9.12 19.03
CA GLU A 74 -37.28 -10.39 18.50
C GLU A 74 -36.18 -11.44 18.33
N ASP A 75 -34.93 -11.02 18.23
CA ASP A 75 -33.75 -11.89 18.08
C ASP A 75 -33.18 -12.35 19.44
N LEU A 76 -33.68 -11.81 20.55
CA LEU A 76 -33.12 -12.04 21.88
C LEU A 76 -34.08 -12.83 22.77
N GLU A 77 -33.50 -13.57 23.71
CA GLU A 77 -34.19 -14.20 24.83
C GLU A 77 -33.40 -14.02 26.12
N HIS A 78 -34.07 -13.98 27.27
CA HIS A 78 -33.38 -13.94 28.56
C HIS A 78 -32.61 -15.23 28.79
N ALA A 79 -31.38 -15.10 29.28
CA ALA A 79 -30.52 -16.22 29.60
C ALA A 79 -29.72 -15.92 30.88
N PRO A 80 -29.28 -16.95 31.63
CA PRO A 80 -28.33 -16.72 32.71
C PRO A 80 -26.98 -16.25 32.15
N SER A 81 -26.24 -15.48 32.96
CA SER A 81 -24.84 -15.15 32.64
C SER A 81 -24.02 -16.44 32.46
N ARG A 82 -23.12 -16.43 31.47
CA ARG A 82 -22.17 -17.52 31.19
C ARG A 82 -20.73 -17.17 31.55
N SER A 83 -20.47 -15.92 31.93
CA SER A 83 -19.11 -15.43 32.11
C SER A 83 -19.03 -14.48 33.28
N THR A 84 -17.92 -14.58 33.98
CA THR A 84 -17.44 -13.58 34.93
C THR A 84 -16.71 -12.47 34.17
N GLU A 85 -16.56 -11.30 34.82
CA GLU A 85 -15.79 -10.18 34.28
C GLU A 85 -14.34 -10.59 33.96
N GLN A 86 -13.72 -11.43 34.79
CA GLN A 86 -12.37 -11.95 34.57
C GLN A 86 -12.28 -12.81 33.30
N GLU A 87 -13.28 -13.66 33.03
CA GLU A 87 -13.31 -14.48 31.82
C GLU A 87 -13.51 -13.63 30.56
N ILE A 88 -14.34 -12.58 30.64
CA ILE A 88 -14.55 -11.62 29.55
C ILE A 88 -13.24 -10.89 29.24
N MET A 89 -12.57 -10.35 30.25
CA MET A 89 -11.28 -9.67 30.05
C MET A 89 -10.22 -10.59 29.44
N ALA A 90 -10.15 -11.85 29.86
CA ALA A 90 -9.24 -12.83 29.29
C ALA A 90 -9.59 -13.17 27.82
N ALA A 91 -10.89 -13.21 27.46
CA ALA A 91 -11.33 -13.41 26.09
C ALA A 91 -10.98 -12.21 25.20
N ILE A 92 -11.14 -10.98 25.71
CA ILE A 92 -10.72 -9.76 25.02
C ILE A 92 -9.21 -9.77 24.76
N GLU A 93 -8.38 -10.16 25.74
CA GLU A 93 -6.93 -10.26 25.53
C GLU A 93 -6.57 -11.24 24.41
N ARG A 94 -7.22 -12.42 24.37
CA ARG A 94 -7.06 -13.39 23.27
C ARG A 94 -7.53 -12.84 21.93
N LEU A 95 -8.64 -12.09 21.93
CA LEU A 95 -9.18 -11.44 20.74
C LEU A 95 -8.19 -10.41 20.20
N VAL A 96 -7.64 -9.53 21.04
CA VAL A 96 -6.61 -8.55 20.62
C VAL A 96 -5.40 -9.23 20.00
N ASP A 97 -4.93 -10.33 20.61
CA ASP A 97 -3.82 -11.12 20.05
C ASP A 97 -4.16 -11.77 18.71
N ARG A 98 -5.43 -12.15 18.48
CA ARG A 98 -5.93 -12.69 17.22
C ARG A 98 -6.11 -11.60 16.17
N GLU A 99 -6.67 -10.45 16.53
CA GLU A 99 -6.81 -9.28 15.66
C GLU A 99 -5.44 -8.80 15.18
N ARG A 100 -4.44 -8.71 16.07
CA ARG A 100 -3.05 -8.41 15.69
C ARG A 100 -2.48 -9.41 14.66
N LYS A 101 -2.89 -10.68 14.71
CA LYS A 101 -2.48 -11.68 13.71
C LYS A 101 -3.22 -11.50 12.39
N LEU A 102 -4.48 -11.05 12.41
CA LEU A 102 -5.27 -10.68 11.22
C LEU A 102 -4.83 -9.33 10.63
N GLU A 103 -4.15 -8.49 11.41
CA GLU A 103 -3.50 -7.25 10.97
C GLU A 103 -2.18 -7.49 10.22
N LEU A 104 -1.56 -8.68 10.37
CA LEU A 104 -0.36 -9.03 9.62
C LEU A 104 -0.72 -9.27 8.16
N THR A 105 -0.75 -8.20 7.38
CA THR A 105 -0.84 -8.27 5.91
C THR A 105 0.33 -9.08 5.36
N GLU A 106 0.18 -9.65 4.16
CA GLU A 106 1.31 -10.28 3.44
C GLU A 106 2.52 -9.33 3.37
N GLU A 107 2.27 -8.04 3.21
CA GLU A 107 3.28 -6.98 3.26
C GLU A 107 3.98 -6.90 4.63
N SER A 108 3.24 -6.97 5.75
CA SER A 108 3.81 -6.91 7.09
C SER A 108 4.64 -8.15 7.43
N LEU A 109 4.17 -9.33 7.01
CA LEU A 109 4.91 -10.59 7.13
C LEU A 109 6.19 -10.56 6.27
N TRP A 110 6.10 -9.98 5.08
CA TRP A 110 7.24 -9.81 4.20
C TRP A 110 8.29 -8.86 4.78
N VAL A 111 7.88 -7.71 5.33
CA VAL A 111 8.78 -6.78 6.02
C VAL A 111 9.47 -7.47 7.20
N ALA A 112 8.72 -8.19 8.04
CA ALA A 112 9.30 -8.93 9.16
C ALA A 112 10.30 -10.02 8.70
N LYS A 113 9.98 -10.73 7.61
CA LYS A 113 10.88 -11.74 7.00
C LYS A 113 12.18 -11.10 6.50
N GLN A 114 12.09 -9.95 5.83
CA GLN A 114 13.28 -9.22 5.38
C GLN A 114 14.16 -8.75 6.54
N GLU A 115 13.57 -8.20 7.61
CA GLU A 115 14.34 -7.76 8.79
C GLU A 115 15.05 -8.93 9.49
N ALA A 116 14.38 -10.08 9.59
CA ALA A 116 14.99 -11.29 10.12
C ALA A 116 16.18 -11.75 9.26
N TRP A 117 16.04 -11.73 7.93
CA TRP A 117 17.13 -12.06 7.01
C TRP A 117 18.30 -11.08 7.10
N LYS A 118 18.03 -9.78 7.17
CA LYS A 118 19.07 -8.74 7.30
C LYS A 118 19.84 -8.89 8.60
N THR A 119 19.14 -9.18 9.70
CA THR A 119 19.76 -9.41 11.01
C THR A 119 20.65 -10.65 10.98
N ALA A 120 20.09 -11.79 10.55
CA ALA A 120 20.83 -13.04 10.47
C ALA A 120 22.01 -12.96 9.48
N PHE A 121 21.87 -12.24 8.37
CA PHE A 121 22.96 -12.00 7.43
C PHE A 121 24.13 -11.26 8.09
N ARG A 122 23.86 -10.17 8.84
CA ARG A 122 24.89 -9.39 9.54
C ARG A 122 25.65 -10.21 10.58
N GLU A 123 25.00 -11.18 11.19
CA GLU A 123 25.60 -12.10 12.17
C GLU A 123 26.27 -13.31 11.53
N SER A 124 26.12 -13.50 10.21
CA SER A 124 26.64 -14.66 9.50
C SER A 124 28.09 -14.48 9.05
N PRO A 125 28.84 -15.58 8.83
CA PRO A 125 30.16 -15.54 8.22
C PRO A 125 30.19 -14.93 6.81
N PHE A 126 29.05 -14.89 6.12
CA PHE A 126 28.94 -14.28 4.78
C PHE A 126 29.07 -12.75 4.81
N PHE A 127 28.95 -12.12 5.98
CA PHE A 127 29.16 -10.69 6.14
C PHE A 127 30.64 -10.30 6.24
N GLU A 128 31.50 -11.19 6.74
CA GLU A 128 32.93 -10.89 6.96
C GLU A 128 33.65 -10.37 5.70
N PRO A 129 33.45 -10.93 4.48
CA PRO A 129 34.14 -10.47 3.28
C PRO A 129 33.72 -9.07 2.82
N ILE A 130 32.62 -8.53 3.35
CA ILE A 130 32.08 -7.21 3.00
C ILE A 130 32.13 -6.23 4.17
N ALA A 131 32.65 -6.64 5.33
CA ALA A 131 32.74 -5.82 6.54
C ALA A 131 33.69 -4.61 6.38
N GLU A 132 34.52 -4.61 5.34
CA GLU A 132 35.37 -3.46 4.97
C GLU A 132 34.56 -2.28 4.39
N PHE A 133 33.34 -2.52 3.90
CA PHE A 133 32.51 -1.47 3.33
C PHE A 133 31.73 -0.72 4.42
N GLU A 134 31.45 0.56 4.16
CA GLU A 134 30.61 1.36 5.05
C GLU A 134 29.24 0.71 5.23
N THR A 135 28.76 0.67 6.48
CA THR A 135 27.47 0.04 6.83
C THR A 135 26.30 0.64 6.05
N SER A 136 26.34 1.93 5.76
CA SER A 136 25.36 2.63 4.91
C SER A 136 25.29 2.03 3.50
N ASN A 137 26.44 1.75 2.88
CA ASN A 137 26.52 1.17 1.54
C ASN A 137 26.02 -0.28 1.52
N VAL A 138 26.32 -1.05 2.58
CA VAL A 138 25.82 -2.42 2.73
C VAL A 138 24.30 -2.43 2.91
N SER A 139 23.76 -1.58 3.80
CA SER A 139 22.30 -1.45 4.00
C SER A 139 21.63 -1.01 2.71
N MET A 140 22.14 0.04 2.07
CA MET A 140 21.63 0.55 0.79
C MET A 140 21.51 -0.58 -0.25
N ALA A 141 22.55 -1.40 -0.41
CA ALA A 141 22.54 -2.48 -1.38
C ALA A 141 21.49 -3.56 -1.05
N VAL A 142 21.44 -4.06 0.18
CA VAL A 142 20.50 -5.11 0.58
C VAL A 142 19.05 -4.61 0.59
N ASP A 143 18.81 -3.43 1.18
CA ASP A 143 17.48 -2.85 1.31
C ASP A 143 16.88 -2.53 -0.06
N SER A 144 17.66 -1.88 -0.94
CA SER A 144 17.18 -1.58 -2.29
C SER A 144 16.97 -2.84 -3.14
N PHE A 145 17.84 -3.85 -3.00
CA PHE A 145 17.71 -5.11 -3.73
C PHE A 145 16.40 -5.84 -3.38
N LEU A 146 16.15 -6.04 -2.09
CA LEU A 146 14.92 -6.68 -1.60
C LEU A 146 13.67 -5.86 -1.92
N ASN A 147 13.74 -4.54 -1.71
CA ASN A 147 12.62 -3.63 -1.99
C ASN A 147 12.23 -3.63 -3.46
N TYR A 148 13.19 -3.60 -4.39
CA TYR A 148 12.88 -3.53 -5.82
C TYR A 148 12.47 -4.86 -6.43
N LEU A 149 12.97 -5.99 -5.92
CA LEU A 149 12.41 -7.30 -6.29
C LEU A 149 10.92 -7.40 -5.93
N TYR A 150 10.55 -6.94 -4.74
CA TYR A 150 9.16 -7.00 -4.30
C TYR A 150 8.26 -5.93 -4.94
N ASN A 151 8.65 -4.65 -4.88
CA ASN A 151 7.76 -3.55 -5.26
C ASN A 151 7.80 -3.17 -6.75
N TYR A 152 8.79 -3.66 -7.52
CA TYR A 152 8.95 -3.29 -8.93
C TYR A 152 8.95 -4.49 -9.86
N GLU A 153 9.67 -5.55 -9.49
CA GLU A 153 9.60 -6.82 -10.23
C GLU A 153 8.38 -7.65 -9.80
N CYS A 154 7.74 -7.33 -8.67
CA CYS A 154 6.56 -8.01 -8.15
C CYS A 154 6.76 -9.53 -7.97
N VAL A 155 7.96 -9.94 -7.53
CA VAL A 155 8.32 -11.35 -7.35
C VAL A 155 8.71 -11.68 -5.92
N LEU A 156 8.26 -12.85 -5.48
CA LEU A 156 8.66 -13.44 -4.19
C LEU A 156 9.97 -14.23 -4.33
N PRO A 157 10.67 -14.54 -3.22
CA PRO A 157 11.95 -15.26 -3.24
C PRO A 157 11.97 -16.56 -4.05
N GLU A 158 10.83 -17.26 -4.11
CA GLU A 158 10.67 -18.50 -4.84
C GLU A 158 10.61 -18.31 -6.37
N GLU A 159 10.37 -17.09 -6.83
CA GLU A 159 10.23 -16.67 -8.23
C GLU A 159 11.42 -15.84 -8.73
N TRP A 160 12.39 -15.55 -7.86
CA TRP A 160 13.58 -14.80 -8.25
C TRP A 160 14.31 -15.52 -9.39
N ALA A 161 14.66 -14.76 -10.43
CA ALA A 161 15.27 -15.27 -11.64
C ALA A 161 16.36 -14.28 -12.12
N PRO A 162 17.30 -14.72 -12.97
CA PRO A 162 18.37 -13.87 -13.50
C PRO A 162 17.89 -12.53 -14.07
N GLU A 163 16.78 -12.51 -14.80
CA GLU A 163 16.19 -11.31 -15.39
C GLU A 163 15.79 -10.27 -14.33
N HIS A 164 15.15 -10.70 -13.24
CA HIS A 164 14.73 -9.83 -12.14
C HIS A 164 15.95 -9.22 -11.45
N VAL A 165 16.99 -10.03 -11.21
CA VAL A 165 18.24 -9.57 -10.61
C VAL A 165 18.95 -8.57 -11.52
N ARG A 166 18.99 -8.81 -12.84
CA ARG A 166 19.57 -7.86 -13.81
C ARG A 166 18.80 -6.54 -13.82
N ALA A 167 17.47 -6.58 -13.86
CA ALA A 167 16.63 -5.39 -13.83
C ALA A 167 16.88 -4.56 -12.56
N VAL A 168 16.91 -5.20 -11.39
CA VAL A 168 17.20 -4.50 -10.12
C VAL A 168 18.59 -3.89 -10.09
N CYS A 169 19.62 -4.67 -10.45
CA CYS A 169 21.01 -4.22 -10.36
C CYS A 169 21.41 -3.19 -11.43
N LEU A 170 20.79 -3.20 -12.61
CA LEU A 170 21.19 -2.35 -13.73
C LEU A 170 20.21 -1.22 -14.05
N GLU A 171 18.94 -1.35 -13.63
CA GLU A 171 17.89 -0.39 -13.96
C GLU A 171 17.33 0.26 -12.70
N TRP A 172 16.76 -0.53 -11.78
CA TRP A 172 16.02 0.04 -10.65
C TRP A 172 16.92 0.72 -9.62
N ALA A 173 17.92 0.01 -9.08
CA ALA A 173 18.81 0.62 -8.10
C ALA A 173 19.61 1.79 -8.71
N PRO A 174 20.23 1.65 -9.89
CA PRO A 174 20.87 2.77 -10.58
C PRO A 174 19.94 3.94 -10.90
N GLY A 175 18.69 3.70 -11.25
CA GLY A 175 17.73 4.74 -11.63
C GLY A 175 17.03 5.42 -10.45
N LYS A 176 16.95 4.78 -9.28
CA LYS A 176 16.10 5.24 -8.17
C LYS A 176 16.83 5.54 -6.87
N VAL A 177 17.96 4.90 -6.59
CA VAL A 177 18.69 5.14 -5.34
C VAL A 177 19.55 6.40 -5.49
N THR A 178 19.29 7.39 -4.65
CA THR A 178 20.08 8.62 -4.55
C THR A 178 21.34 8.36 -3.75
N ALA A 179 22.41 8.06 -4.46
CA ALA A 179 23.75 7.90 -3.92
C ALA A 179 24.77 8.23 -5.03
N ARG A 180 25.98 8.60 -4.63
CA ARG A 180 27.10 8.86 -5.54
C ARG A 180 27.53 7.54 -6.20
N PRO A 181 28.02 7.59 -7.45
CA PRO A 181 28.47 6.37 -8.15
C PRO A 181 29.50 5.55 -7.36
N GLU A 182 30.34 6.19 -6.55
CA GLU A 182 31.33 5.54 -5.69
C GLU A 182 30.69 4.67 -4.61
N GLU A 183 29.52 5.07 -4.09
CA GLU A 183 28.74 4.33 -3.09
C GLU A 183 28.11 3.06 -3.68
N PHE A 184 27.97 2.98 -5.01
CA PHE A 184 27.53 1.77 -5.71
C PHE A 184 28.65 0.75 -5.98
N ARG A 185 29.94 1.10 -5.81
CA ARG A 185 31.06 0.16 -6.03
C ARG A 185 30.94 -1.16 -5.24
N PRO A 186 30.55 -1.16 -3.94
CA PRO A 186 30.37 -2.42 -3.21
C PRO A 186 29.07 -3.16 -3.56
N TYR A 187 28.11 -2.54 -4.25
CA TYR A 187 26.74 -3.05 -4.41
C TYR A 187 26.69 -4.50 -4.88
N GLY A 188 27.35 -4.83 -5.99
CA GLY A 188 27.34 -6.19 -6.54
C GLY A 188 27.98 -7.21 -5.59
N LYS A 189 29.09 -6.86 -4.91
CA LYS A 189 29.73 -7.75 -3.93
C LYS A 189 28.84 -8.01 -2.72
N VAL A 190 28.12 -6.99 -2.25
CA VAL A 190 27.16 -7.11 -1.14
C VAL A 190 25.99 -8.00 -1.54
N VAL A 191 25.40 -7.80 -2.72
CA VAL A 191 24.30 -8.65 -3.21
C VAL A 191 24.76 -10.11 -3.37
N ILE A 192 25.97 -10.35 -3.89
CA ILE A 192 26.54 -11.71 -3.97
C ILE A 192 26.67 -12.35 -2.58
N ALA A 193 27.22 -11.63 -1.60
CA ALA A 193 27.36 -12.13 -0.24
C ALA A 193 25.98 -12.45 0.39
N PHE A 194 25.00 -11.59 0.17
CA PHE A 194 23.64 -11.78 0.66
C PHE A 194 22.94 -12.98 0.00
N LEU A 195 23.05 -13.14 -1.33
CA LEU A 195 22.50 -14.30 -2.04
C LEU A 195 23.16 -15.62 -1.61
N ARG A 196 24.47 -15.61 -1.31
CA ARG A 196 25.15 -16.79 -0.72
C ARG A 196 24.54 -17.17 0.62
N PHE A 197 24.35 -16.19 1.50
CA PHE A 197 23.69 -16.39 2.79
C PHE A 197 22.27 -16.95 2.62
N LEU A 198 21.44 -16.36 1.76
CA LEU A 198 20.08 -16.82 1.53
C LEU A 198 20.03 -18.25 0.97
N GLY A 199 20.97 -18.60 0.08
CA GLY A 199 21.10 -19.95 -0.46
C GLY A 199 21.50 -20.97 0.61
N ASP A 200 22.53 -20.65 1.40
CA ASP A 200 23.04 -21.51 2.47
C ASP A 200 22.01 -21.74 3.58
N ALA A 201 21.26 -20.69 3.95
CA ALA A 201 20.16 -20.75 4.91
C ALA A 201 18.88 -21.43 4.34
N GLY A 202 18.88 -21.83 3.07
CA GLY A 202 17.74 -22.49 2.42
C GLY A 202 16.54 -21.59 2.15
N HIS A 203 16.74 -20.27 2.15
CA HIS A 203 15.70 -19.27 1.88
C HIS A 203 15.38 -19.14 0.39
N ILE A 204 16.32 -19.47 -0.49
CA ILE A 204 16.15 -19.52 -1.95
C ILE A 204 16.81 -20.77 -2.51
N LYS A 205 16.28 -21.29 -3.62
CA LYS A 205 16.75 -22.57 -4.21
C LYS A 205 17.78 -22.40 -5.32
N ASN A 206 17.78 -21.26 -6.01
CA ASN A 206 18.60 -20.99 -7.19
C ASN A 206 19.72 -19.97 -6.92
N ALA A 207 20.19 -19.88 -5.68
CA ALA A 207 21.23 -18.91 -5.29
C ALA A 207 22.44 -18.90 -6.22
N ALA A 208 22.93 -20.07 -6.65
CA ALA A 208 24.09 -20.18 -7.53
C ALA A 208 23.91 -19.44 -8.87
N GLU A 209 22.74 -19.60 -9.50
CA GLU A 209 22.39 -18.96 -10.78
C GLU A 209 22.26 -17.43 -10.63
N LEU A 210 21.64 -16.99 -9.54
CA LEU A 210 21.51 -15.56 -9.24
C LEU A 210 22.87 -14.93 -8.93
N ILE A 211 23.74 -15.63 -8.21
CA ILE A 211 25.12 -15.18 -7.92
C ILE A 211 25.92 -15.04 -9.21
N GLU A 212 25.88 -16.03 -10.10
CA GLU A 212 26.56 -15.98 -11.40
C GLU A 212 26.10 -14.76 -12.21
N THR A 213 24.79 -14.51 -12.22
CA THR A 213 24.21 -13.33 -12.86
C THR A 213 24.78 -12.01 -12.30
N VAL A 214 24.91 -11.89 -10.99
CA VAL A 214 25.48 -10.68 -10.37
C VAL A 214 26.98 -10.57 -10.65
N GLU A 215 27.73 -11.67 -10.61
CA GLU A 215 29.16 -11.69 -10.92
C GLU A 215 29.44 -11.14 -12.33
N GLU A 216 28.59 -11.46 -13.32
CA GLU A 216 28.70 -10.95 -14.69
C GLU A 216 28.45 -9.44 -14.83
N ILE A 217 27.60 -8.86 -13.98
CA ILE A 217 27.11 -7.48 -14.14
C ILE A 217 27.61 -6.51 -13.09
N LYS A 218 28.23 -6.98 -12.00
CA LYS A 218 28.59 -6.16 -10.83
C LYS A 218 29.38 -4.90 -11.17
N ASP A 219 30.28 -4.98 -12.15
CA ASP A 219 31.14 -3.85 -12.55
C ASP A 219 30.38 -2.81 -13.38
N ARG A 220 29.23 -3.18 -13.97
CA ARG A 220 28.34 -2.27 -14.71
C ARG A 220 27.44 -1.47 -13.78
N ILE A 221 27.12 -1.97 -12.58
CA ILE A 221 26.22 -1.32 -11.63
C ILE A 221 26.61 0.16 -11.35
N PRO A 222 27.86 0.47 -10.91
CA PRO A 222 28.25 1.86 -10.68
C PRO A 222 28.30 2.69 -11.98
N VAL A 223 28.56 2.06 -13.13
CA VAL A 223 28.55 2.73 -14.43
C VAL A 223 27.14 3.15 -14.82
N GLU A 224 26.15 2.28 -14.65
CA GLU A 224 24.74 2.61 -14.89
C GLU A 224 24.24 3.65 -13.87
N ALA A 225 24.69 3.59 -12.61
CA ALA A 225 24.31 4.54 -11.57
C ALA A 225 24.85 5.96 -11.83
N ALA A 226 25.96 6.08 -12.55
CA ALA A 226 26.55 7.36 -12.95
C ALA A 226 25.88 8.03 -14.15
N LYS A 227 25.06 7.31 -14.92
CA LYS A 227 24.39 7.86 -16.11
C LYS A 227 23.17 8.66 -15.72
N GLU A 228 23.27 9.99 -15.81
CA GLU A 228 22.14 10.89 -15.53
C GLU A 228 20.90 10.58 -16.38
N SER A 229 21.10 10.10 -17.62
CA SER A 229 20.00 9.67 -18.50
C SER A 229 19.19 8.49 -17.96
N ASN A 230 19.75 7.71 -17.03
CA ASN A 230 19.07 6.58 -16.40
C ASN A 230 18.30 7.01 -15.14
N TRP A 231 18.51 8.23 -14.64
CA TRP A 231 17.93 8.64 -13.37
C TRP A 231 16.45 8.94 -13.51
N GLY A 232 15.65 8.35 -12.63
CA GLY A 232 14.27 8.74 -12.45
C GLY A 232 14.15 10.19 -11.95
N PRO A 233 13.00 10.85 -12.14
CA PRO A 233 12.84 12.27 -11.82
C PRO A 233 13.17 12.62 -10.36
N ALA A 234 12.79 11.76 -9.42
CA ALA A 234 13.07 11.94 -8.00
C ALA A 234 14.57 11.84 -7.69
N LYS A 235 15.25 10.83 -8.24
CA LYS A 235 16.71 10.70 -8.09
C LYS A 235 17.43 11.90 -8.69
N ALA A 236 17.11 12.30 -9.92
CA ALA A 236 17.74 13.43 -10.58
C ALA A 236 17.62 14.72 -9.76
N MET A 237 16.42 14.99 -9.22
CA MET A 237 16.18 16.12 -8.32
C MET A 237 17.04 16.05 -7.04
N MET A 238 17.09 14.90 -6.38
CA MET A 238 17.84 14.77 -5.13
C MET A 238 19.35 14.76 -5.35
N MET A 239 19.84 14.22 -6.47
CA MET A 239 21.25 14.30 -6.86
C MET A 239 21.67 15.76 -7.14
N GLU A 240 20.81 16.55 -7.79
CA GLU A 240 21.01 17.99 -7.96
C GLU A 240 21.10 18.71 -6.60
N ALA A 241 20.17 18.42 -5.68
CA ALA A 241 20.19 18.96 -4.32
C ALA A 241 21.49 18.61 -3.58
N MET A 242 21.94 17.36 -3.67
CA MET A 242 23.19 16.90 -3.07
C MET A 242 24.41 17.64 -3.65
N GLN A 243 24.45 17.87 -4.97
CA GLN A 243 25.52 18.65 -5.62
C GLN A 243 25.55 20.11 -5.14
N GLN A 244 24.39 20.68 -4.81
CA GLN A 244 24.27 22.01 -4.22
C GLN A 244 24.62 22.05 -2.72
N GLY A 245 24.99 20.91 -2.13
CA GLY A 245 25.37 20.80 -0.72
C GLY A 245 24.19 20.70 0.25
N VAL A 246 22.99 20.38 -0.25
CA VAL A 246 21.83 20.10 0.61
C VAL A 246 22.10 18.82 1.41
N ASP A 247 21.91 18.90 2.72
CA ASP A 247 21.99 17.74 3.60
C ASP A 247 20.73 16.87 3.43
N LEU A 248 20.87 15.76 2.71
CA LEU A 248 19.78 14.82 2.46
C LEU A 248 19.45 13.92 3.66
N SER A 249 20.17 14.05 4.78
CA SER A 249 19.80 13.39 6.05
C SER A 249 18.87 14.25 6.91
N SER A 250 18.71 15.54 6.58
CA SER A 250 17.83 16.47 7.28
C SER A 250 16.54 16.68 6.50
N LYS A 251 15.42 16.32 7.13
CA LYS A 251 14.08 16.55 6.57
C LYS A 251 13.84 18.03 6.29
N GLU A 252 14.27 18.90 7.19
CA GLU A 252 14.10 20.36 7.07
C GLU A 252 14.89 20.90 5.87
N SER A 253 16.10 20.40 5.64
CA SER A 253 16.95 20.79 4.50
C SER A 253 16.33 20.37 3.16
N ILE A 254 15.78 19.15 3.11
CA ILE A 254 15.05 18.65 1.94
C ILE A 254 13.78 19.50 1.70
N GLU A 255 12.98 19.74 2.73
CA GLU A 255 11.75 20.54 2.61
C GLU A 255 12.05 21.97 2.15
N ALA A 256 13.10 22.60 2.69
CA ALA A 256 13.55 23.91 2.26
C ALA A 256 13.95 23.93 0.78
N TYR A 257 14.72 22.94 0.33
CA TYR A 257 15.11 22.80 -1.08
C TYR A 257 13.89 22.60 -2.00
N LEU A 258 12.96 21.71 -1.62
CA LEU A 258 11.74 21.47 -2.39
C LEU A 258 10.86 22.72 -2.50
N MET A 259 10.70 23.45 -1.39
CA MET A 259 9.94 24.70 -1.35
C MET A 259 10.60 25.77 -2.23
N GLN A 260 11.91 25.94 -2.15
CA GLN A 260 12.66 26.87 -2.99
C GLN A 260 12.46 26.56 -4.48
N ARG A 261 12.54 25.28 -4.86
CA ARG A 261 12.35 24.84 -6.26
C ARG A 261 10.92 25.07 -6.74
N GLN A 262 9.92 24.80 -5.88
CA GLN A 262 8.52 25.07 -6.18
C GLN A 262 8.30 26.58 -6.39
N MET A 263 8.85 27.44 -5.53
CA MET A 263 8.76 28.90 -5.68
C MET A 263 9.44 29.40 -6.95
N ALA A 264 10.61 28.86 -7.33
CA ALA A 264 11.28 29.20 -8.58
C ALA A 264 10.43 28.82 -9.80
N ALA A 265 9.84 27.62 -9.81
CA ALA A 265 8.93 27.18 -10.88
C ALA A 265 7.69 28.09 -11.01
N PHE A 266 7.15 28.60 -9.89
CA PHE A 266 6.07 29.59 -9.91
C PHE A 266 6.52 30.96 -10.42
N ALA A 267 7.77 31.36 -10.16
CA ALA A 267 8.33 32.63 -10.62
C ALA A 267 8.67 32.63 -12.12
N GLU A 268 9.02 31.48 -12.68
CA GLU A 268 9.36 31.29 -14.10
C GLU A 268 8.14 31.07 -15.00
N GLN A 269 6.93 30.83 -14.45
CA GLN A 269 5.71 30.80 -15.26
C GLN A 269 5.47 32.18 -15.92
N PRO A 270 5.35 32.26 -17.26
CA PRO A 270 5.08 33.53 -17.92
C PRO A 270 3.71 34.05 -17.47
N ARG A 271 3.71 35.20 -16.79
CA ARG A 271 2.51 35.88 -16.24
C ARG A 271 1.48 36.33 -17.30
N ASN A 272 1.70 36.06 -18.59
CA ASN A 272 0.82 36.47 -19.68
C ASN A 272 0.72 35.38 -20.76
N THR A 273 -0.23 34.47 -20.61
CA THR A 273 -1.04 34.03 -21.74
C THR A 273 -2.49 34.00 -21.28
N THR A 274 -3.31 34.93 -21.78
CA THR A 274 -4.75 34.77 -21.72
C THR A 274 -5.06 33.45 -22.43
N PRO A 275 -5.71 32.45 -21.78
CA PRO A 275 -6.12 31.25 -22.48
C PRO A 275 -6.98 31.66 -23.68
N PRO A 276 -6.80 31.07 -24.87
CA PRO A 276 -7.72 31.30 -25.97
C PRO A 276 -9.14 31.01 -25.47
N GLU A 277 -10.09 31.92 -25.71
CA GLU A 277 -11.47 31.71 -25.30
C GLU A 277 -11.98 30.40 -25.90
N ASP A 278 -12.44 29.48 -25.04
CA ASP A 278 -12.99 28.21 -25.50
C ASP A 278 -14.23 28.50 -26.37
N PRO A 279 -14.23 28.14 -27.66
CA PRO A 279 -15.35 28.42 -28.55
C PRO A 279 -16.64 27.69 -28.13
N PHE A 280 -16.55 26.74 -27.19
CA PHE A 280 -17.70 26.03 -26.62
C PHE A 280 -18.07 26.50 -25.21
N LYS A 281 -17.48 27.61 -24.75
CA LYS A 281 -17.79 28.24 -23.46
C LYS A 281 -19.26 28.64 -23.42
N GLY A 282 -20.05 27.92 -22.61
CA GLY A 282 -21.50 28.11 -22.49
C GLY A 282 -22.34 26.90 -22.88
N ILE A 283 -21.75 25.87 -23.51
CA ILE A 283 -22.46 24.62 -23.81
C ILE A 283 -22.31 23.65 -22.63
N GLY A 284 -23.42 23.27 -22.02
CA GLY A 284 -23.43 22.32 -20.91
C GLY A 284 -22.96 20.93 -21.36
N ARG A 285 -22.16 20.24 -20.55
CA ARG A 285 -21.60 18.90 -20.86
C ARG A 285 -22.63 17.86 -21.30
N ASN A 286 -23.86 17.96 -20.80
CA ASN A 286 -24.99 17.08 -21.16
C ASN A 286 -26.04 17.74 -22.07
N GLN A 287 -25.82 18.99 -22.50
CA GLN A 287 -26.68 19.69 -23.44
C GLN A 287 -26.70 18.92 -24.77
N LYS A 288 -27.91 18.71 -25.28
CA LYS A 288 -28.14 18.01 -26.54
C LYS A 288 -28.00 19.00 -27.69
N ILE A 289 -27.13 18.67 -28.63
CA ILE A 289 -26.80 19.50 -29.79
C ILE A 289 -26.93 18.68 -31.06
N THR A 290 -26.95 19.36 -32.20
CA THR A 290 -26.86 18.74 -33.52
C THR A 290 -25.51 19.09 -34.13
N VAL A 291 -24.79 18.08 -34.62
CA VAL A 291 -23.51 18.27 -35.32
C VAL A 291 -23.58 17.70 -36.74
N ARG A 292 -22.85 18.32 -37.67
CA ARG A 292 -22.63 17.83 -39.03
C ARG A 292 -21.16 17.52 -39.23
N TYR A 293 -20.85 16.30 -39.65
CA TYR A 293 -19.51 15.85 -40.00
C TYR A 293 -19.16 16.23 -41.44
N ALA A 294 -17.86 16.29 -41.75
CA ALA A 294 -17.34 16.68 -43.06
C ALA A 294 -17.80 15.74 -44.20
N ASP A 295 -18.15 14.50 -43.88
CA ASP A 295 -18.70 13.50 -44.81
C ASP A 295 -20.21 13.67 -45.09
N GLY A 296 -20.85 14.67 -44.46
CA GLY A 296 -22.28 14.94 -44.58
C GLY A 296 -23.16 14.22 -43.55
N GLU A 297 -22.59 13.39 -42.66
CA GLU A 297 -23.33 12.74 -41.59
C GLU A 297 -23.85 13.79 -40.60
N VAL A 298 -25.16 13.77 -40.31
CA VAL A 298 -25.79 14.65 -39.30
C VAL A 298 -26.19 13.82 -38.09
N ARG A 299 -25.68 14.20 -36.92
CA ARG A 299 -26.06 13.59 -35.63
C ARG A 299 -26.80 14.61 -34.78
N SER A 300 -28.10 14.44 -34.64
CA SER A 300 -28.98 15.26 -33.79
C SER A 300 -29.15 14.67 -32.39
N ASP A 301 -29.54 15.51 -31.42
CA ASP A 301 -29.88 15.12 -30.05
C ASP A 301 -28.73 14.43 -29.28
N ILE A 302 -27.48 14.68 -29.70
CA ILE A 302 -26.29 14.09 -29.08
C ILE A 302 -25.77 15.00 -27.96
N LYS A 303 -25.44 14.42 -26.81
CA LYS A 303 -24.83 15.17 -25.69
C LYS A 303 -23.47 15.73 -26.12
N PHE A 304 -23.22 17.01 -25.86
CA PHE A 304 -21.96 17.70 -26.21
C PHE A 304 -20.71 16.87 -25.87
N LYS A 305 -20.65 16.27 -24.67
CA LYS A 305 -19.52 15.42 -24.25
C LYS A 305 -19.16 14.27 -25.18
N LYS A 306 -20.11 13.77 -25.99
CA LYS A 306 -19.86 12.65 -26.92
C LYS A 306 -19.18 13.10 -28.20
N VAL A 307 -19.26 14.39 -28.53
CA VAL A 307 -18.76 14.97 -29.79
C VAL A 307 -17.75 16.09 -29.55
N GLU A 308 -17.50 16.48 -28.31
CA GLU A 308 -16.55 17.53 -27.93
C GLU A 308 -15.15 17.31 -28.53
N LYS A 309 -14.65 16.07 -28.48
CA LYS A 309 -13.33 15.73 -29.06
C LYS A 309 -13.30 15.95 -30.58
N ASP A 310 -14.38 15.62 -31.27
CA ASP A 310 -14.49 15.76 -32.72
C ASP A 310 -14.66 17.23 -33.13
N LEU A 311 -15.46 17.99 -32.37
CA LEU A 311 -15.65 19.44 -32.53
C LEU A 311 -14.33 20.21 -32.32
N ARG A 312 -13.58 19.89 -31.26
CA ARG A 312 -12.26 20.50 -31.00
C ARG A 312 -11.21 20.11 -32.05
N ALA A 313 -11.37 18.94 -32.66
CA ALA A 313 -10.52 18.47 -33.75
C ALA A 313 -10.99 18.98 -35.14
N GLY A 314 -12.05 19.79 -35.22
CA GLY A 314 -12.59 20.33 -36.47
C GLY A 314 -13.19 19.28 -37.41
N LYS A 315 -13.55 18.10 -36.90
CA LYS A 315 -14.10 16.98 -37.69
C LYS A 315 -15.59 17.12 -37.97
N CYS A 316 -16.27 17.89 -37.12
CA CYS A 316 -17.66 18.23 -37.25
C CYS A 316 -17.91 19.65 -36.74
N GLU A 317 -19.05 20.21 -37.11
CA GLU A 317 -19.47 21.56 -36.71
C GLU A 317 -20.87 21.49 -36.09
N ILE A 318 -21.12 22.34 -35.09
CA ILE A 318 -22.46 22.46 -34.49
C ILE A 318 -23.36 23.16 -35.51
N THR A 319 -24.47 22.53 -35.85
CA THR A 319 -25.50 23.14 -36.70
C THR A 319 -26.71 23.45 -35.83
N SER A 320 -27.22 24.67 -35.92
CA SER A 320 -28.54 25.01 -35.37
C SER A 320 -29.61 24.15 -36.05
N ASN A 321 -30.50 23.54 -35.26
CA ASN A 321 -31.85 23.26 -35.74
C ASN A 321 -32.64 24.58 -35.73
#